data_AF-A0A8T7ES96-F1
#
_entry.id   AF-A0A8T7ES96-F1
#
_cell.length_a   1.000
_cell.length_b   1.000
_cell.length_c   1.000
_cell.angle_alpha   90.00
_cell.angle_beta   90.00
_cell.angle_gamma   90.00
#
_symmetry.space_group_name_H-M   'P 1'
#
loop_
_entity.id
_entity.type
_entity.pdbx_description
1 polymer ?
#
loop_
_entity_poly.entity_id
_entity_poly.type
_entity_poly.pdbx_seq_one_letter_code
_entity_poly.pdbx_strand_id
1 'polypeptide(L)'
;MYKLEPAIADGGEVIVYAPELDTVSHVHGKYIYEAGYHVRDYYLKQWDRFKHLPLGVLAHGTHLRGSGTYENGVEHARIRVTLSTAIPAADCQTLSLGYCDPALIDPAEWQGRESEGVLYVPKAGEMLYRVRPL
;
A
#
# COMPACT_ATOMS: atom_id res chain seq x y z
N MET A 1 -5.63 -2.82 2.14
CA MET A 1 -5.75 -1.74 1.15
C MET A 1 -7.15 -1.64 0.57
N TYR A 2 -7.57 -2.48 -0.39
CA TYR A 2 -8.83 -2.32 -1.14
C TYR A 2 -10.10 -2.25 -0.28
N LYS A 3 -10.06 -2.79 0.94
CA LYS A 3 -11.17 -2.70 1.88
C LYS A 3 -11.26 -1.36 2.62
N LEU A 4 -10.15 -0.64 2.76
CA LEU A 4 -10.00 0.55 3.59
C LEU A 4 -9.76 1.82 2.78
N GLU A 5 -9.19 1.74 1.56
CA GLU A 5 -8.91 2.89 0.69
C GLU A 5 -10.06 3.92 0.64
N PRO A 6 -11.34 3.50 0.49
CA PRO A 6 -12.43 4.46 0.38
C PRO A 6 -12.62 5.31 1.63
N ALA A 7 -12.22 4.82 2.81
CA ALA A 7 -12.36 5.52 4.09
C ALA A 7 -11.17 6.41 4.45
N ILE A 8 -10.10 6.39 3.66
CA ILE A 8 -8.91 7.21 3.89
C ILE A 8 -9.08 8.52 3.11
N ALA A 9 -8.82 9.67 3.74
CA ALA A 9 -8.85 10.97 3.07
C ALA A 9 -7.75 11.08 1.99
N ASP A 10 -7.98 11.94 0.99
CA ASP A 10 -6.95 12.24 -0.02
C ASP A 10 -5.69 12.81 0.66
N GLY A 11 -4.51 12.31 0.29
CA GLY A 11 -3.24 12.62 0.95
C GLY A 11 -3.02 11.91 2.28
N GLY A 12 -3.99 11.11 2.76
CA GLY A 12 -3.87 10.31 3.97
C GLY A 12 -2.94 9.11 3.81
N GLU A 13 -2.82 8.31 4.87
CA GLU A 13 -1.91 7.17 4.95
C GLU A 13 -2.62 5.94 5.51
N VAL A 14 -2.24 4.77 4.98
CA VAL A 14 -2.50 3.48 5.64
C VAL A 14 -1.18 2.86 6.08
N ILE A 15 -1.12 2.48 7.35
CA ILE A 15 -0.01 1.72 7.92
C ILE A 15 -0.49 0.28 8.11
N VAL A 16 0.13 -0.65 7.40
CA VAL A 16 -0.12 -2.09 7.54
C VAL A 16 0.81 -2.62 8.62
N TYR A 17 0.28 -2.81 9.83
CA TYR A 17 0.99 -3.39 10.96
C TYR A 17 0.88 -4.92 10.93
N ALA A 18 1.99 -5.60 10.68
CA ALA A 18 2.14 -7.05 10.68
C ALA A 18 3.61 -7.40 10.99
N PRO A 19 4.05 -7.31 12.25
CA PRO A 19 5.46 -7.46 12.65
C PRO A 19 6.08 -8.79 12.23
N GLU A 20 5.27 -9.82 12.03
CA GLU A 20 5.68 -11.16 11.60
C GLU A 20 5.86 -11.31 10.07
N LEU A 21 5.41 -10.35 9.27
CA LEU A 21 5.51 -10.43 7.81
C LEU A 21 6.92 -10.06 7.35
N ASP A 22 7.69 -11.03 6.89
CA ASP A 22 9.10 -10.90 6.49
C ASP A 22 9.33 -10.99 4.96
N THR A 23 8.29 -11.31 4.19
CA THR A 23 8.38 -11.43 2.74
C THR A 23 7.09 -10.99 2.05
N VAL A 24 7.22 -10.42 0.84
CA VAL A 24 6.05 -10.03 0.03
C VAL A 24 5.37 -11.21 -0.65
N SER A 25 6.14 -12.23 -1.06
CA SER A 25 5.64 -13.42 -1.73
C SER A 25 6.73 -14.45 -1.94
N HIS A 26 6.47 -15.70 -1.53
CA HIS A 26 7.35 -16.84 -1.81
C HIS A 26 7.34 -17.28 -3.28
N VAL A 27 6.32 -16.93 -4.06
CA VAL A 27 6.12 -17.42 -5.43
C VAL A 27 6.43 -16.34 -6.46
N HIS A 28 5.97 -15.12 -6.20
CA HIS A 28 6.04 -14.01 -7.16
C HIS A 28 7.00 -12.90 -6.75
N GLY A 29 7.74 -13.07 -5.64
CA GLY A 29 8.63 -12.05 -5.08
C GLY A 29 9.52 -11.40 -6.13
N LYS A 30 10.24 -12.19 -6.93
CA LYS A 30 11.10 -11.68 -8.02
C LYS A 30 10.38 -10.64 -8.90
N TYR A 31 9.18 -10.96 -9.37
CA TYR A 31 8.42 -10.07 -10.25
C TYR A 31 7.85 -8.86 -9.50
N ILE A 32 7.50 -9.02 -8.22
CA ILE A 32 7.02 -7.92 -7.37
C ILE A 32 8.15 -6.91 -7.11
N TYR A 33 9.36 -7.36 -6.80
CA TYR A 33 10.52 -6.47 -6.63
C TYR A 33 10.93 -5.78 -7.94
N GLU A 34 10.72 -6.43 -9.09
CA GLU A 34 10.96 -5.81 -10.40
C GLU A 34 9.87 -4.78 -10.75
N ALA A 35 8.61 -5.07 -10.42
CA ALA A 35 7.48 -4.20 -10.72
C ALA A 35 7.37 -2.99 -9.78
N GLY A 36 7.64 -3.17 -8.48
CA GLY A 36 7.22 -2.27 -7.43
C GLY A 36 5.68 -2.23 -7.25
N TYR A 37 5.21 -1.50 -6.25
CA TYR A 37 3.77 -1.24 -6.04
C TYR A 37 3.41 0.17 -6.51
N HIS A 38 2.69 0.25 -7.64
CA HIS A 38 2.35 1.50 -8.29
C HIS A 38 0.88 1.59 -8.70
N VAL A 39 0.42 2.82 -8.95
CA VAL A 39 -0.91 3.09 -9.49
C VAL A 39 -1.00 2.54 -10.90
N ARG A 40 -2.22 2.21 -11.36
CA ARG A 40 -2.45 1.64 -12.69
C ARG A 40 -1.79 2.44 -13.80
N ASP A 41 -1.90 3.77 -13.75
CA ASP A 41 -1.37 4.68 -14.76
C ASP A 41 0.15 4.60 -14.88
N TYR A 42 0.88 4.35 -13.78
CA TYR A 42 2.33 4.20 -13.79
C TYR A 42 2.77 3.04 -14.70
N TYR A 43 2.09 1.89 -14.60
CA TYR A 43 2.38 0.74 -15.45
C TYR A 43 1.93 0.98 -16.90
N LEU A 44 0.69 1.43 -17.11
CA LEU A 44 0.09 1.50 -18.45
C LEU A 44 0.71 2.58 -19.34
N LYS A 45 1.11 3.73 -18.76
CA LYS A 45 1.78 4.80 -19.52
C LYS A 45 3.24 4.49 -19.82
N GLN A 46 3.75 3.36 -19.34
CA GLN A 46 5.12 2.90 -19.51
C GLN A 46 5.16 1.44 -19.96
N TRP A 47 4.19 1.03 -20.78
CA TRP A 47 3.89 -0.38 -21.01
C TRP A 47 5.08 -1.21 -21.51
N ASP A 48 5.96 -0.64 -22.32
CA ASP A 48 7.17 -1.33 -22.79
C ASP A 48 8.10 -1.78 -21.66
N ARG A 49 8.09 -1.10 -20.51
CA ARG A 49 8.86 -1.47 -19.31
C ARG A 49 8.26 -2.61 -18.51
N PHE A 50 6.98 -2.94 -18.69
CA PHE A 50 6.25 -3.86 -17.79
C PHE A 50 5.54 -5.02 -18.51
N LYS A 51 5.37 -4.94 -19.84
CA LYS A 51 4.60 -5.92 -20.61
C LYS A 51 5.13 -7.36 -20.56
N HIS A 52 6.36 -7.55 -20.13
CA HIS A 52 6.98 -8.87 -19.94
C HIS A 52 6.68 -9.49 -18.56
N LEU A 53 6.14 -8.71 -17.62
CA LEU A 53 5.79 -9.18 -16.28
C LEU A 53 4.39 -9.83 -16.26
N PRO A 54 4.14 -10.79 -15.35
CA PRO A 54 2.82 -11.39 -15.21
C PRO A 54 1.76 -10.34 -14.88
N LEU A 55 0.65 -10.32 -15.62
CA LEU A 55 -0.43 -9.35 -15.41
C LEU A 55 -1.02 -9.40 -13.99
N GLY A 56 -1.05 -10.58 -13.37
CA GLY A 56 -1.49 -10.75 -11.98
C GLY A 56 -0.59 -10.03 -10.97
N VAL A 57 0.71 -9.93 -11.23
CA VAL A 57 1.67 -9.19 -10.38
C VAL A 57 1.42 -7.69 -10.49
N LEU A 58 1.23 -7.19 -11.72
CA LEU A 58 0.92 -5.77 -11.93
C LEU A 58 -0.44 -5.39 -11.30
N ALA A 59 -1.45 -6.25 -11.43
CA ALA A 59 -2.75 -6.06 -10.79
C ALA A 59 -2.65 -6.09 -9.26
N HIS A 60 -1.84 -6.99 -8.68
CA HIS A 60 -1.56 -6.98 -7.25
C HIS A 60 -0.90 -5.66 -6.81
N GLY A 61 0.04 -5.15 -7.63
CA GLY A 61 0.64 -3.83 -7.49
C GLY A 61 -0.38 -2.72 -7.31
N THR A 62 -1.33 -2.61 -8.24
CA THR A 62 -2.37 -1.58 -8.21
C THR A 62 -3.36 -1.76 -7.05
N HIS A 63 -3.68 -3.00 -6.68
CA HIS A 63 -4.59 -3.28 -5.56
C HIS A 63 -4.01 -2.88 -4.19
N LEU A 64 -2.68 -2.87 -4.03
CA LEU A 64 -2.04 -2.39 -2.81
C LEU A 64 -1.71 -0.90 -2.88
N ARG A 65 -1.35 -0.35 -4.04
CA ARG A 65 -1.04 1.09 -4.15
C ARG A 65 -2.28 1.97 -4.09
N GLY A 66 -3.39 1.50 -4.67
CA GLY A 66 -4.65 2.24 -4.77
C GLY A 66 -4.70 3.18 -5.97
N SER A 67 -5.58 4.17 -5.86
CA SER A 67 -5.89 5.14 -6.90
C SER A 67 -4.80 6.20 -7.05
N GLY A 68 -4.70 6.78 -8.24
CA GLY A 68 -3.80 7.90 -8.52
C GLY A 68 -3.49 8.03 -10.00
N THR A 69 -2.57 8.94 -10.32
CA THR A 69 -2.18 9.26 -11.70
C THR A 69 -0.67 9.16 -11.90
N TYR A 70 -0.26 9.10 -13.16
CA TYR A 70 1.14 9.24 -13.56
C TYR A 70 1.23 10.27 -14.68
N GLU A 71 1.88 11.39 -14.43
CA GLU A 71 1.92 12.54 -15.33
C GLU A 71 3.33 13.12 -15.36
N ASN A 72 3.83 13.46 -16.55
CA ASN A 72 5.15 14.07 -16.74
C ASN A 72 6.31 13.32 -16.05
N GLY A 73 6.22 11.99 -15.96
CA GLY A 73 7.25 11.17 -15.33
C GLY A 73 7.11 10.99 -13.81
N VAL A 74 6.06 11.54 -13.19
CA VAL A 74 5.85 11.55 -11.75
C VAL A 74 4.57 10.80 -11.38
N GLU A 75 4.67 9.91 -10.39
CA GLU A 75 3.51 9.23 -9.80
C GLU A 75 2.86 10.11 -8.73
N HIS A 76 1.54 10.27 -8.81
CA HIS A 76 0.71 10.92 -7.80
C HIS A 76 -0.29 9.92 -7.24
N ALA A 77 0.13 9.14 -6.24
CA ALA A 77 -0.76 8.25 -5.50
C ALA A 77 -1.72 9.07 -4.61
N ARG A 78 -2.98 8.65 -4.55
CA ARG A 78 -4.02 9.31 -3.74
C ARG A 78 -3.71 9.24 -2.25
N ILE A 79 -3.14 8.14 -1.80
CA ILE A 79 -2.77 7.87 -0.40
C ILE A 79 -1.35 7.33 -0.32
N ARG A 80 -0.77 7.42 0.87
CA ARG A 80 0.47 6.73 1.21
C ARG A 80 0.17 5.34 1.76
N VAL A 81 1.02 4.37 1.40
CA VAL A 81 0.98 3.00 1.93
C VAL A 81 2.31 2.73 2.60
N THR A 82 2.27 2.43 3.89
CA THR A 82 3.44 2.17 4.72
C THR A 82 3.36 0.79 5.32
N LEU A 83 4.45 0.03 5.26
CA LEU A 83 4.56 -1.25 5.93
C LEU A 83 5.23 -1.06 7.28
N SER A 84 4.59 -1.61 8.32
CA SER A 84 5.19 -1.80 9.63
C SER A 84 5.30 -3.29 9.91
N THR A 85 6.36 -3.87 9.36
CA THR A 85 6.56 -5.32 9.25
C THR A 85 8.04 -5.70 9.40
N ALA A 86 8.37 -6.98 9.34
CA ALA A 86 9.75 -7.47 9.32
C ALA A 86 10.44 -7.35 7.94
N ILE A 87 9.72 -6.91 6.89
CA ILE A 87 10.34 -6.61 5.59
C ILE A 87 11.28 -5.41 5.77
N PRO A 88 12.55 -5.48 5.34
CA PRO A 88 13.52 -4.41 5.55
C PRO A 88 13.09 -3.07 4.92
N ALA A 89 13.48 -1.96 5.55
CA ALA A 89 13.22 -0.61 5.04
C ALA A 89 13.70 -0.39 3.58
N ALA A 90 14.86 -0.97 3.24
CA ALA A 90 15.43 -0.92 1.89
C ALA A 90 14.56 -1.66 0.85
N ASP A 91 13.92 -2.75 1.27
CA ASP A 91 13.01 -3.52 0.42
C ASP A 91 11.71 -2.75 0.22
N CYS A 92 11.13 -2.17 1.29
CA CYS A 92 9.97 -1.29 1.17
C CYS A 92 10.24 -0.12 0.21
N GLN A 93 11.41 0.51 0.30
CA GLN A 93 11.81 1.58 -0.62
C GLN A 93 11.88 1.09 -2.07
N THR A 94 12.53 -0.06 -2.31
CA THR A 94 12.59 -0.70 -3.64
C THR A 94 11.20 -0.96 -4.21
N LEU A 95 10.28 -1.37 -3.33
CA LEU A 95 8.89 -1.67 -3.64
C LEU A 95 7.98 -0.43 -3.77
N SER A 96 8.53 0.78 -3.64
CA SER A 96 7.78 2.05 -3.66
C SER A 96 6.75 2.20 -2.53
N LEU A 97 7.06 1.63 -1.37
CA LEU A 97 6.26 1.70 -0.15
C LEU A 97 6.99 2.50 0.94
N GLY A 98 6.22 3.09 1.86
CA GLY A 98 6.76 3.61 3.11
C GLY A 98 7.16 2.48 4.05
N TYR A 99 8.01 2.81 5.03
CA TYR A 99 8.41 1.89 6.09
C TYR A 99 8.29 2.59 7.45
N CYS A 100 7.81 1.85 8.46
CA CYS A 100 7.84 2.25 9.85
C CYS A 100 8.24 1.06 10.72
N ASP A 101 9.26 1.20 11.56
CA ASP A 101 9.74 0.10 12.40
C ASP A 101 8.63 -0.39 13.34
N PRO A 102 8.19 -1.66 13.25
CA PRO A 102 7.13 -2.18 14.10
C PRO A 102 7.49 -2.22 15.60
N ALA A 103 8.77 -2.18 15.95
CA ALA A 103 9.20 -2.10 17.35
C ALA A 103 9.02 -0.70 17.96
N LEU A 104 8.80 0.32 17.12
CA LEU A 104 8.59 1.71 17.54
C LEU A 104 7.12 2.12 17.55
N ILE A 105 6.19 1.22 17.20
CA ILE A 105 4.76 1.46 17.19
C ILE A 105 4.08 0.59 18.24
N ASP A 106 3.26 1.21 19.10
CA ASP A 106 2.20 0.51 19.83
C ASP A 106 0.84 0.85 19.19
N PRO A 107 0.21 -0.08 18.45
CA PRO A 107 -1.09 0.17 17.83
C PRO A 107 -2.21 0.51 18.82
N ALA A 108 -2.05 0.18 20.11
CA ALA A 108 -3.02 0.54 21.14
C ALA A 108 -3.10 2.06 21.34
N GLU A 109 -2.02 2.80 21.11
CA GLU A 109 -1.97 4.27 21.22
C GLU A 109 -2.80 4.99 20.14
N TRP A 110 -3.27 4.26 19.12
CA TRP A 110 -4.07 4.80 18.02
C TRP A 110 -5.57 4.51 18.16
N GLN A 111 -5.98 3.78 19.20
CA GLN A 111 -7.38 3.45 19.44
C GLN A 111 -8.15 4.66 20.01
N GLY A 112 -9.39 4.87 19.54
CA GLY A 112 -10.27 5.92 20.07
C GLY A 112 -9.89 7.34 19.63
N ARG A 113 -9.07 7.49 18.60
CA ARG A 113 -8.54 8.77 18.10
C ARG A 113 -9.18 9.18 16.77
N GLU A 114 -10.39 8.70 16.49
CA GLU A 114 -11.11 9.00 15.26
C GLU A 114 -11.44 10.49 15.12
N SER A 115 -11.64 11.19 16.25
CA SER A 115 -11.82 12.66 16.29
C SER A 115 -10.56 13.43 15.86
N GLU A 116 -9.38 12.80 15.96
CA GLU A 116 -8.10 13.32 15.47
C GLU A 116 -7.80 12.86 14.03
N GLY A 117 -8.71 12.10 13.41
CA GLY A 117 -8.54 11.55 12.06
C GLY A 117 -7.74 10.24 12.00
N VAL A 118 -7.50 9.58 13.14
CA VAL A 118 -6.81 8.29 13.22
C VAL A 118 -7.82 7.16 13.44
N LEU A 119 -7.82 6.18 12.53
CA LEU A 119 -8.69 5.01 12.63
C LEU A 119 -7.86 3.74 12.83
N TYR A 120 -8.03 3.10 13.99
CA TYR A 120 -7.49 1.77 14.25
C TYR A 120 -8.47 0.68 13.77
N VAL A 121 -7.96 -0.29 13.01
CA VAL A 121 -8.78 -1.36 12.44
C VAL A 121 -8.16 -2.72 12.78
N PRO A 122 -8.62 -3.41 13.84
CA PRO A 122 -8.16 -4.75 14.14
C PRO A 122 -8.68 -5.72 13.08
N LYS A 123 -7.89 -6.75 12.73
CA LYS A 123 -8.24 -7.75 11.70
C LYS A 123 -8.70 -7.10 10.39
N ALA A 124 -7.95 -6.08 9.94
CA ALA A 124 -8.27 -5.23 8.79
C ALA A 124 -8.52 -5.99 7.46
N GLY A 125 -8.15 -7.26 7.37
CA GLY A 125 -8.45 -8.13 6.23
C GLY A 125 -9.92 -8.55 6.11
N GLU A 126 -10.76 -8.35 7.14
CA GLU A 126 -12.12 -8.89 7.19
C GLU A 126 -13.21 -7.83 6.94
N MET A 127 -12.96 -6.57 7.30
CA MET A 127 -13.97 -5.51 7.26
C MET A 127 -13.86 -4.66 5.99
N LEU A 128 -14.96 -4.52 5.25
CA LEU A 128 -15.08 -3.64 4.09
C LEU A 128 -15.66 -2.29 4.50
N TYR A 129 -14.93 -1.21 4.21
CA TYR A 129 -15.37 0.15 4.48
C TYR A 129 -15.94 0.81 3.24
N ARG A 130 -17.04 1.53 3.45
CA ARG A 130 -17.67 2.37 2.44
C ARG A 130 -18.04 3.69 3.10
N VAL A 131 -17.57 4.79 2.52
CA VAL A 131 -18.01 6.12 2.94
C VAL A 131 -19.48 6.29 2.53
N ARG A 132 -20.30 6.77 3.46
CA ARG A 132 -21.67 7.16 3.14
C ARG A 132 -21.61 8.41 2.26
N PRO A 133 -22.29 8.41 1.09
CA PRO A 133 -22.46 9.64 0.33
C PRO A 133 -23.06 10.71 1.24
N LEU A 134 -22.52 11.92 1.17
CA LEU A 134 -23.13 13.11 1.78
C LEU A 134 -24.47 13.42 1.11
#